data_AF-A0A7J4N615-F1
#
_entry.id   AF-A0A7J4N615-F1
#
_cell.length_a   1.000
_cell.length_b   1.000
_cell.length_c   1.000
_cell.angle_alpha   90.00
_cell.angle_beta   90.00
_cell.angle_gamma   90.00
#
_symmetry.space_group_name_H-M   'P 1'
#
loop_
_entity.id
_entity.type
_entity.pdbx_description
1 polymer ?
#
loop_
_entity_poly.entity_id
_entity_poly.type
_entity_poly.pdbx_seq_one_letter_code
_entity_poly.pdbx_strand_id
1 'polypeptide(L)'
;CGEHRVYYRCPCGGHTDPVGESKEVPVNLAEELEKARKVLGERSIPPKLKGEKELRSKDMCPEPLEKGILRRKHEIYVNKDGTVRFDLTDVPLTHFRPREIGLSVEKALELGYDHDVYDRPLTDPEQLCELKVQDIVPSNSCGDFMVRVADFIDDLLERFYELPRHYNAQRKEDIIGHLAIGLAPHTSGGILCRIIGFTKASVCFGHPFFHAAKRRNADGDEDSVVLLLDGLLNFSRSYLPDSRGGLMDAPLVLALRLDPNEVDKEAQNIDVHWEYPLEFYRAGVEFRHPRDIQSKMDLVADRIKSLLQYEGFGFTHDTHDIAEGPDESAYKTLETMMDKMTAQLELAKRIRAVDEGDVVHRVITKHFLPDLIGNLKSFSGQKFRCTKCGESYRRVPLCGHCYCGNKLNLTVYEASVKKYLEVTSRIGRDYGVSEYTQQRIRLIEKSITSIFGEQMDNSPPSLDSYDEGGGEQPLEFPDDPDEEPVVWDKGLPEKRRKQPISLESFSEE
;
A
#
# COMPACT_ATOMS: atom_id res chain seq x y z
N CYS A 1 33.91 28.92 -20.01
CA CYS A 1 33.65 28.89 -21.47
C CYS A 1 32.66 29.99 -21.91
N GLY A 2 31.75 30.48 -21.05
CA GLY A 2 30.76 31.50 -21.42
C GLY A 2 29.61 30.95 -22.29
N GLU A 3 29.66 29.66 -22.60
CA GLU A 3 28.62 28.95 -23.34
C GLU A 3 27.47 28.56 -22.42
N HIS A 4 26.26 28.66 -22.95
CA HIS A 4 25.06 28.18 -22.29
C HIS A 4 24.87 26.70 -22.63
N ARG A 5 24.70 25.86 -21.61
CA ARG A 5 24.52 24.40 -21.73
C ARG A 5 23.39 23.94 -20.82
N VAL A 6 22.82 22.80 -21.17
CA VAL A 6 21.71 22.19 -20.40
C VAL A 6 22.24 21.33 -19.25
N TYR A 7 23.46 20.79 -19.36
CA TYR A 7 24.07 19.86 -18.40
C TYR A 7 25.18 20.51 -17.56
N TYR A 8 25.40 19.97 -16.36
CA TYR A 8 26.39 20.38 -15.36
C TYR A 8 27.87 20.40 -15.80
N ARG A 9 28.21 19.83 -16.96
CA ARG A 9 29.60 19.71 -17.43
C ARG A 9 29.77 20.45 -18.77
N CYS A 10 30.56 21.52 -18.78
CA CYS A 10 31.01 22.14 -20.03
C CYS A 10 32.08 21.23 -20.68
N PRO A 11 32.11 21.08 -22.02
CA PRO A 11 33.16 20.36 -22.72
C PRO A 11 34.59 20.84 -22.40
N CYS A 12 34.75 22.06 -21.88
CA CYS A 12 36.02 22.58 -21.39
C CYS A 12 36.44 22.04 -20.01
N GLY A 13 35.68 21.09 -19.43
CA GLY A 13 35.94 20.50 -18.11
C GLY A 13 35.40 21.28 -16.92
N GLY A 14 34.83 22.47 -17.13
CA GLY A 14 34.25 23.29 -16.07
C GLY A 14 32.84 22.86 -15.66
N HIS A 15 32.46 23.11 -14.41
CA HIS A 15 31.08 22.96 -13.94
C HIS A 15 30.24 24.15 -14.44
N THR A 16 28.98 23.89 -14.81
CA THR A 16 28.05 24.95 -15.23
C THR A 16 27.17 25.35 -14.06
N ASP A 17 27.01 26.65 -13.85
CA ASP A 17 26.06 27.18 -12.88
C ASP A 17 24.75 27.59 -13.58
N PRO A 18 23.58 27.41 -12.94
CA PRO A 18 22.32 27.91 -13.47
C PRO A 18 22.31 29.44 -13.47
N VAL A 19 21.94 30.05 -14.60
CA VAL A 19 21.91 31.51 -14.78
C VAL A 19 20.59 31.95 -15.42
N GLY A 20 19.93 32.92 -14.78
CA GLY A 20 18.73 33.57 -15.30
C GLY A 20 17.43 32.78 -15.04
N GLU A 21 16.40 33.06 -15.84
CA GLU A 21 15.11 32.37 -15.78
C GLU A 21 15.11 31.12 -16.67
N SER A 22 14.31 30.11 -16.29
CA SER A 22 14.11 28.89 -17.07
C SER A 22 13.52 29.21 -18.45
N LYS A 23 14.11 28.62 -19.49
CA LYS A 23 13.70 28.80 -20.88
C LYS A 23 13.55 27.46 -21.58
N GLU A 24 12.64 27.38 -22.54
CA GLU A 24 12.54 26.23 -23.42
C GLU A 24 13.77 26.19 -24.35
N VAL A 25 14.46 25.05 -24.36
CA VAL A 25 15.65 24.82 -25.19
C VAL A 25 15.41 23.58 -26.06
N PRO A 26 15.62 23.66 -27.39
CA PRO A 26 15.57 22.47 -28.22
C PRO A 26 16.77 21.56 -27.92
N VAL A 27 16.50 20.30 -27.57
CA VAL A 27 17.52 19.28 -27.29
C VAL A 27 17.39 18.13 -28.27
N ASN A 28 18.47 17.78 -28.97
CA ASN A 28 18.53 16.59 -29.80
C ASN A 28 18.84 15.36 -28.94
N LEU A 29 17.80 14.74 -28.38
CA LEU A 29 17.95 13.57 -27.51
C LEU A 29 18.67 12.39 -28.18
N ALA A 30 18.52 12.20 -29.48
CA ALA A 30 19.18 11.09 -30.18
C ALA A 30 20.71 11.26 -30.18
N GLU A 31 21.19 12.48 -30.41
CA GLU A 31 22.62 12.79 -30.36
C GLU A 31 23.18 12.71 -28.94
N GLU A 32 22.46 13.26 -27.95
CA GLU A 32 22.90 13.22 -26.55
C GLU A 32 22.94 11.80 -25.99
N LEU A 33 21.96 10.96 -26.33
CA LEU A 33 21.97 9.54 -25.95
C LEU A 33 23.13 8.78 -26.60
N GLU A 34 23.46 9.07 -27.85
CA GLU A 34 24.58 8.44 -28.55
C GLU A 34 25.94 8.88 -27.99
N LYS A 35 26.06 10.14 -27.51
CA LYS A 35 27.24 10.61 -26.77
C LYS A 35 27.36 9.86 -25.42
N ALA A 36 26.29 9.81 -24.65
CA ALA A 36 26.26 9.10 -23.37
C ALA A 36 26.61 7.61 -23.52
N ARG A 37 26.08 6.96 -24.56
CA ARG A 37 26.43 5.56 -24.92
C ARG A 37 27.93 5.39 -25.16
N LYS A 38 28.54 6.31 -25.92
CA LYS A 38 29.98 6.25 -26.23
C LYS A 38 30.84 6.45 -24.99
N VAL A 39 30.47 7.38 -24.10
CA VAL A 39 31.15 7.61 -22.82
C VAL A 39 31.15 6.33 -21.98
N LEU A 40 30.01 5.66 -21.87
CA LEU A 40 29.87 4.42 -21.09
C LEU A 40 30.49 3.18 -21.73
N GLY A 41 30.94 3.27 -22.99
CA GLY A 41 31.40 2.11 -23.77
C GLY A 41 30.31 1.06 -24.03
N GLU A 42 29.03 1.42 -23.94
CA GLU A 42 27.92 0.47 -24.08
C GLU A 42 27.65 0.12 -25.54
N ARG A 43 27.35 -1.15 -25.83
CA ARG A 43 27.15 -1.62 -27.22
C ARG A 43 25.91 -1.04 -27.87
N SER A 44 24.84 -0.89 -27.10
CA SER A 44 23.56 -0.36 -27.56
C SER A 44 22.85 0.38 -26.43
N ILE A 45 21.96 1.29 -26.79
CA ILE A 45 21.07 1.94 -25.82
C ILE A 45 19.93 0.95 -25.49
N PRO A 46 19.67 0.65 -24.21
CA PRO A 46 18.58 -0.21 -23.82
C PRO A 46 17.22 0.29 -24.33
N PRO A 47 16.31 -0.60 -24.76
CA PRO A 47 15.00 -0.19 -25.26
C PRO A 47 14.14 0.39 -24.13
N LYS A 48 13.27 1.35 -24.49
CA LYS A 48 12.27 1.99 -23.61
C LYS A 48 12.88 2.73 -22.40
N LEU A 49 13.88 3.58 -22.64
CA LEU A 49 14.34 4.54 -21.63
C LEU A 49 13.19 5.51 -21.29
N LYS A 50 12.74 5.50 -20.04
CA LYS A 50 11.70 6.41 -19.54
C LYS A 50 12.36 7.62 -18.90
N GLY A 51 11.75 8.79 -19.07
CA GLY A 51 12.15 10.03 -18.42
C GLY A 51 10.92 10.89 -18.13
N GLU A 52 11.13 11.96 -17.38
CA GLU A 52 10.09 12.95 -17.10
C GLU A 52 9.78 13.79 -18.35
N LYS A 53 8.51 14.15 -18.52
CA LYS A 53 8.09 15.02 -19.63
C LYS A 53 8.56 16.46 -19.43
N GLU A 54 8.64 16.89 -18.18
CA GLU A 54 9.00 18.25 -17.76
C GLU A 54 9.72 18.18 -16.42
N LEU A 55 10.81 18.93 -16.28
CA LEU A 55 11.57 19.01 -15.03
C LEU A 55 10.86 19.98 -14.08
N ARG A 56 10.61 19.52 -12.85
CA ARG A 56 9.91 20.31 -11.81
C ARG A 56 10.84 20.87 -10.74
N SER A 57 12.14 20.65 -10.89
CA SER A 57 13.15 21.19 -10.00
C SER A 57 13.36 22.68 -10.23
N LYS A 58 13.85 23.38 -9.21
CA LYS A 58 14.10 24.82 -9.27
C LYS A 58 14.98 25.23 -10.44
N ASP A 59 16.08 24.50 -10.63
CA ASP A 59 17.08 24.81 -11.65
C ASP A 59 16.77 24.15 -13.01
N MET A 60 15.75 23.27 -13.06
CA MET A 60 15.36 22.49 -14.25
C MET A 60 16.54 21.84 -14.97
N CYS A 61 17.57 21.43 -14.22
CA CYS A 61 18.74 20.78 -14.79
C CYS A 61 18.54 19.26 -14.81
N PRO A 62 18.65 18.61 -15.97
CA PRO A 62 18.49 17.16 -16.08
C PRO A 62 19.67 16.41 -15.46
N GLU A 63 19.38 15.22 -14.95
CA GLU A 63 20.41 14.25 -14.60
C GLU A 63 21.18 13.77 -15.86
N PRO A 64 22.49 13.47 -15.77
CA PRO A 64 23.24 12.89 -16.88
C PRO A 64 22.59 11.62 -17.44
N LEU A 65 22.48 11.55 -18.77
CA LEU A 65 21.80 10.43 -19.46
C LEU A 65 22.53 9.10 -19.26
N GLU A 66 23.84 9.15 -19.01
CA GLU A 66 24.68 8.00 -18.67
C GLU A 66 24.10 7.24 -17.47
N LYS A 67 23.69 7.96 -16.41
CA LYS A 67 23.05 7.35 -15.25
C LYS A 67 21.74 6.66 -15.64
N GLY A 68 20.92 7.31 -16.48
CA GLY A 68 19.67 6.73 -16.98
C GLY A 68 19.87 5.44 -17.80
N ILE A 69 20.90 5.39 -18.65
CA ILE A 69 21.25 4.19 -19.44
C ILE A 69 21.64 3.04 -18.51
N LEU A 70 22.50 3.30 -17.52
CA LEU A 70 22.92 2.29 -16.54
C LEU A 70 21.76 1.82 -15.66
N ARG A 71 20.89 2.72 -15.20
CA ARG A 71 19.68 2.33 -14.45
C ARG A 71 18.78 1.40 -15.26
N ARG A 72 18.58 1.70 -16.55
CA ARG A 72 17.75 0.85 -17.41
C ARG A 72 18.39 -0.52 -17.66
N LYS A 73 19.72 -0.58 -17.81
CA LYS A 73 20.48 -1.82 -17.97
C LYS A 73 20.28 -2.77 -16.78
N HIS A 74 20.27 -2.22 -15.56
CA HIS A 74 20.07 -2.95 -14.31
C HIS A 74 18.60 -3.06 -13.87
N GLU A 75 17.67 -2.54 -14.69
CA GLU A 75 16.22 -2.56 -14.43
C GLU A 75 15.80 -1.93 -13.09
N ILE A 76 16.48 -0.85 -12.70
CA ILE A 76 16.17 -0.10 -11.49
C ILE A 76 15.48 1.23 -11.81
N TYR A 77 14.71 1.74 -10.84
CA TYR A 77 13.91 2.95 -10.97
C TYR A 77 14.43 4.04 -10.05
N VAL A 78 14.38 5.28 -10.54
CA VAL A 78 14.88 6.46 -9.81
C VAL A 78 13.73 7.19 -9.15
N ASN A 79 13.95 7.70 -7.95
CA ASN A 79 13.04 8.60 -7.26
C ASN A 79 13.31 10.07 -7.64
N LYS A 80 12.43 10.98 -7.23
CA LYS A 80 12.47 12.42 -7.54
C LYS A 80 13.79 13.13 -7.16
N ASP A 81 14.56 12.57 -6.24
CA ASP A 81 15.81 13.13 -5.73
C ASP A 81 17.07 12.48 -6.31
N GLY A 82 16.92 11.54 -7.24
CA GLY A 82 18.01 10.80 -7.88
C GLY A 82 18.36 9.47 -7.21
N THR A 83 17.87 9.22 -5.99
CA THR A 83 18.12 7.97 -5.24
C THR A 83 17.26 6.81 -5.73
N VAL A 84 17.69 5.59 -5.43
CA VAL A 84 16.97 4.35 -5.68
C VAL A 84 16.53 3.77 -4.35
N ARG A 85 15.22 3.58 -4.19
CA ARG A 85 14.63 3.16 -2.91
C ARG A 85 13.83 1.89 -3.09
N PHE A 86 13.78 1.12 -2.01
CA PHE A 86 12.87 0.00 -1.87
C PHE A 86 11.98 0.28 -0.67
N ASP A 87 10.67 0.27 -0.88
CA ASP A 87 9.66 0.52 0.15
C ASP A 87 9.17 -0.81 0.73
N LEU A 88 9.04 -0.88 2.06
CA LEU A 88 8.66 -2.07 2.80
C LEU A 88 8.05 -1.68 4.16
N THR A 89 7.06 -2.45 4.62
CA THR A 89 6.42 -2.21 5.93
C THR A 89 7.42 -2.44 7.06
N ASP A 90 7.43 -1.58 8.06
CA ASP A 90 8.28 -1.76 9.23
C ASP A 90 7.69 -2.72 10.27
N VAL A 91 8.57 -3.52 10.88
CA VAL A 91 8.20 -4.42 11.98
C VAL A 91 9.31 -4.41 13.03
N PRO A 92 9.00 -4.11 14.30
CA PRO A 92 10.00 -4.07 15.35
C PRO A 92 10.51 -5.48 15.67
N LEU A 93 11.83 -5.59 15.84
CA LEU A 93 12.52 -6.81 16.26
C LEU A 93 13.64 -6.44 17.23
N THR A 94 13.74 -7.15 18.36
CA THR A 94 14.82 -6.94 19.35
C THR A 94 15.79 -8.11 19.39
N HIS A 95 15.37 -9.29 18.95
CA HIS A 95 16.17 -10.52 19.00
C HIS A 95 16.00 -11.32 17.73
N PHE A 96 17.02 -12.07 17.35
CA PHE A 96 16.97 -12.96 16.18
C PHE A 96 17.86 -14.17 16.38
N ARG A 97 17.55 -15.25 15.67
CA ARG A 97 18.46 -16.39 15.50
C ARG A 97 19.17 -16.24 14.15
N PRO A 98 20.49 -16.43 14.05
CA PRO A 98 21.21 -16.34 12.78
C PRO A 98 20.56 -17.18 11.66
N ARG A 99 20.00 -18.35 12.00
CA ARG A 99 19.23 -19.20 11.06
C ARG A 99 18.07 -18.47 10.39
N GLU A 100 17.26 -17.73 11.14
CA GLU A 100 16.03 -17.08 10.68
C GLU A 100 16.29 -16.07 9.56
N ILE A 101 17.47 -15.44 9.62
CA ILE A 101 17.86 -14.35 8.71
C ILE A 101 18.89 -14.79 7.66
N GLY A 102 19.22 -16.09 7.63
CA GLY A 102 20.22 -16.65 6.71
C GLY A 102 21.65 -16.17 6.98
N LEU A 103 21.97 -15.78 8.22
CA LEU A 103 23.29 -15.31 8.62
C LEU A 103 24.14 -16.49 9.15
N SER A 104 25.35 -16.66 8.64
CA SER A 104 26.28 -17.66 9.17
C SER A 104 26.88 -17.21 10.49
N VAL A 105 27.24 -18.15 11.36
CA VAL A 105 27.86 -17.85 12.66
C VAL A 105 29.17 -17.09 12.47
N GLU A 106 29.98 -17.47 11.49
CA GLU A 106 31.24 -16.77 11.18
C GLU A 106 30.98 -15.32 10.81
N LYS A 107 29.95 -15.08 9.98
CA LYS A 107 29.61 -13.73 9.55
C LYS A 107 29.00 -12.89 10.69
N ALA A 108 28.23 -13.52 11.58
CA ALA A 108 27.71 -12.87 12.78
C ALA A 108 28.86 -12.39 13.69
N LEU A 109 29.88 -13.22 13.90
CA LEU A 109 31.09 -12.86 14.64
C LEU A 109 31.84 -11.69 13.98
N GLU A 110 32.00 -11.69 12.65
CA GLU A 110 32.59 -10.57 11.90
C GLU A 110 31.82 -9.26 12.08
N LEU A 111 30.50 -9.33 12.21
CA LEU A 111 29.62 -8.18 12.43
C LEU A 111 29.62 -7.69 13.89
N GLY A 112 30.27 -8.43 14.80
CA GLY A 112 30.42 -8.11 16.22
C GLY A 112 29.33 -8.71 17.11
N TYR A 113 28.71 -9.82 16.70
CA TYR A 113 27.80 -10.61 17.53
C TYR A 113 28.56 -11.77 18.19
N ASP A 114 29.26 -11.47 19.30
CA ASP A 114 30.17 -12.42 19.95
C ASP A 114 29.47 -13.41 20.90
N HIS A 115 28.35 -12.99 21.51
CA HIS A 115 27.63 -13.72 22.54
C HIS A 115 26.13 -13.75 22.26
N ASP A 116 25.46 -14.78 22.77
CA ASP A 116 24.01 -14.89 22.82
C ASP A 116 23.41 -14.10 23.99
N VAL A 117 22.07 -14.07 24.09
CA VAL A 117 21.34 -13.37 25.17
C VAL A 117 21.65 -13.86 26.59
N TYR A 118 22.31 -15.00 26.74
CA TYR A 118 22.70 -15.60 28.02
C TYR A 118 24.20 -15.46 28.29
N ASP A 119 24.87 -14.54 27.60
CA ASP A 119 26.32 -14.30 27.66
C ASP A 119 27.18 -15.52 27.27
N ARG A 120 26.63 -16.45 26.48
CA ARG A 120 27.39 -17.61 25.99
C ARG A 120 27.99 -17.29 24.62
N PRO A 121 29.22 -17.73 24.32
CA PRO A 121 29.82 -17.53 23.00
C PRO A 121 28.91 -18.04 21.86
N LEU A 122 28.79 -17.26 20.79
CA LEU A 122 27.99 -17.62 19.63
C LEU A 122 28.70 -18.74 18.82
N THR A 123 28.09 -19.91 18.79
CA THR A 123 28.64 -21.13 18.16
C THR A 123 27.61 -21.89 17.32
N ASP A 124 26.32 -21.69 17.59
CA ASP A 124 25.21 -22.39 16.93
C ASP A 124 24.23 -21.36 16.34
N PRO A 125 23.79 -21.52 15.07
CA PRO A 125 22.82 -20.63 14.44
C PRO A 125 21.42 -20.63 15.09
N GLU A 126 21.12 -21.56 16.00
CA GLU A 126 19.89 -21.60 16.80
C GLU A 126 19.99 -20.73 18.07
N GLN A 127 21.18 -20.24 18.45
CA GLN A 127 21.31 -19.33 19.58
C GLN A 127 20.63 -17.99 19.30
N LEU A 128 20.01 -17.43 20.34
CA LEU A 128 19.32 -16.14 20.23
C LEU A 128 20.30 -15.00 20.47
N CYS A 129 20.33 -14.05 19.56
CA CYS A 129 21.17 -12.85 19.66
C CYS A 129 20.29 -11.61 19.87
N GLU A 130 20.74 -10.68 20.71
CA GLU A 130 20.12 -9.36 20.83
C GLU A 130 20.53 -8.49 19.64
N LEU A 131 19.55 -7.95 18.91
CA LEU A 131 19.74 -7.14 17.71
C LEU A 131 20.35 -5.77 18.06
N LYS A 132 21.48 -5.42 17.45
CA LYS A 132 22.06 -4.08 17.62
C LYS A 132 21.15 -3.02 17.01
N VAL A 133 21.09 -1.86 17.67
CA VAL A 133 20.04 -0.84 17.44
C VAL A 133 19.96 -0.22 16.04
N GLN A 134 21.01 -0.34 15.21
CA GLN A 134 21.04 0.15 13.82
C GLN A 134 21.21 -0.98 12.79
N ASP A 135 21.12 -2.24 13.23
CA ASP A 135 21.11 -3.39 12.33
C ASP A 135 19.67 -3.69 11.88
N ILE A 136 19.51 -4.05 10.61
CA ILE A 136 18.21 -4.33 9.99
C ILE A 136 18.23 -5.65 9.23
N VAL A 137 17.06 -6.26 9.12
CA VAL A 137 16.79 -7.51 8.39
C VAL A 137 15.64 -7.26 7.41
N PRO A 138 15.94 -6.79 6.18
CA PRO A 138 14.92 -6.57 5.15
C PRO A 138 14.45 -7.89 4.49
N SER A 139 13.41 -7.80 3.67
CA SER A 139 12.91 -8.93 2.90
C SER A 139 13.91 -9.45 1.85
N ASN A 140 13.75 -10.71 1.44
CA ASN A 140 14.49 -11.31 0.34
C ASN A 140 14.36 -10.51 -0.97
N SER A 141 13.16 -10.00 -1.25
CA SER A 141 12.90 -9.17 -2.44
C SER A 141 13.67 -7.86 -2.42
N CYS A 142 13.85 -7.26 -1.24
CA CYS A 142 14.72 -6.10 -1.05
C CYS A 142 16.18 -6.50 -1.32
N GLY A 143 16.67 -7.61 -0.77
CA GLY A 143 18.02 -8.12 -1.03
C GLY A 143 18.33 -8.30 -2.52
N ASP A 144 17.45 -8.99 -3.24
CA ASP A 144 17.61 -9.21 -4.69
C ASP A 144 17.57 -7.89 -5.49
N PHE A 145 16.78 -6.91 -5.04
CA PHE A 145 16.79 -5.57 -5.63
C PHE A 145 18.09 -4.82 -5.31
N MET A 146 18.60 -4.89 -4.08
CA MET A 146 19.84 -4.22 -3.67
C MET A 146 21.06 -4.74 -4.41
N VAL A 147 21.10 -6.03 -4.80
CA VAL A 147 22.17 -6.55 -5.67
C VAL A 147 22.20 -5.81 -7.00
N ARG A 148 21.04 -5.59 -7.63
CA ARG A 148 20.95 -4.83 -8.90
C ARG A 148 21.36 -3.36 -8.72
N VAL A 149 21.03 -2.76 -7.57
CA VAL A 149 21.48 -1.40 -7.23
C VAL A 149 22.99 -1.35 -7.01
N ALA A 150 23.57 -2.33 -6.32
CA ALA A 150 25.00 -2.47 -6.12
C ALA A 150 25.76 -2.62 -7.45
N ASP A 151 25.26 -3.47 -8.36
CA ASP A 151 25.80 -3.62 -9.72
C ASP A 151 25.72 -2.32 -10.53
N PHE A 152 24.63 -1.56 -10.38
CA PHE A 152 24.51 -0.23 -10.97
C PHE A 152 25.54 0.75 -10.41
N ILE A 153 25.74 0.79 -9.09
CA ILE A 153 26.73 1.66 -8.47
C ILE A 153 28.14 1.30 -8.94
N ASP A 154 28.46 0.01 -9.03
CA ASP A 154 29.76 -0.46 -9.50
C ASP A 154 30.02 -0.10 -10.97
N ASP A 155 29.05 -0.31 -11.85
CA ASP A 155 29.15 0.13 -13.25
C ASP A 155 29.23 1.65 -13.36
N LEU A 156 28.54 2.38 -12.48
CA LEU A 156 28.59 3.85 -12.44
C LEU A 156 29.97 4.34 -11.98
N LEU A 157 30.55 3.74 -10.95
CA LEU A 157 31.90 4.03 -10.48
C LEU A 157 32.92 3.76 -11.58
N GLU A 158 32.90 2.57 -12.18
CA GLU A 158 33.88 2.14 -13.18
C GLU A 158 33.77 2.93 -14.49
N ARG A 159 32.56 3.06 -15.04
CA ARG A 159 32.36 3.53 -16.42
C ARG A 159 32.12 5.02 -16.52
N PHE A 160 31.56 5.65 -15.49
CA PHE A 160 31.24 7.07 -15.52
C PHE A 160 32.20 7.90 -14.67
N TYR A 161 32.59 7.39 -13.49
CA TYR A 161 33.52 8.08 -12.60
C TYR A 161 34.98 7.62 -12.73
N GLU A 162 35.27 6.56 -13.48
CA GLU A 162 36.61 5.98 -13.64
C GLU A 162 37.26 5.58 -12.29
N LEU A 163 36.43 5.09 -11.36
CA LEU A 163 36.80 4.63 -10.03
C LEU A 163 36.67 3.10 -9.91
N PRO A 164 37.40 2.46 -8.97
CA PRO A 164 37.22 1.04 -8.73
C PRO A 164 35.80 0.72 -8.25
N ARG A 165 35.35 -0.49 -8.59
CA ARG A 165 34.11 -1.08 -8.05
C ARG A 165 34.19 -1.17 -6.52
N HIS A 166 33.04 -1.07 -5.86
CA HIS A 166 32.94 -1.01 -4.40
C HIS A 166 32.25 -2.24 -3.80
N TYR A 167 31.11 -2.67 -4.37
CA TYR A 167 30.30 -3.73 -3.77
C TYR A 167 30.70 -5.12 -4.26
N ASN A 168 30.89 -5.27 -5.58
CA ASN A 168 31.16 -6.55 -6.23
C ASN A 168 30.16 -7.67 -5.88
N ALA A 169 28.92 -7.29 -5.53
CA ALA A 169 27.88 -8.22 -5.09
C ALA A 169 27.38 -9.06 -6.27
N GLN A 170 27.23 -10.37 -6.06
CA GLN A 170 26.62 -11.30 -7.03
C GLN A 170 25.35 -11.94 -6.47
N ARG A 171 25.24 -11.98 -5.14
CA ARG A 171 24.09 -12.52 -4.42
C ARG A 171 23.73 -11.60 -3.27
N LYS A 172 22.51 -11.73 -2.77
CA LYS A 172 22.04 -10.92 -1.63
C LYS A 172 22.91 -11.10 -0.39
N GLU A 173 23.50 -12.28 -0.19
CA GLU A 173 24.42 -12.55 0.92
C GLU A 173 25.65 -11.63 0.91
N ASP A 174 26.08 -11.15 -0.26
CA ASP A 174 27.20 -10.21 -0.40
C ASP A 174 26.85 -8.79 0.08
N ILE A 175 25.55 -8.47 0.20
CA ILE A 175 25.07 -7.19 0.74
C ILE A 175 25.17 -7.15 2.27
N ILE A 176 25.32 -8.30 2.93
CA ILE A 176 25.41 -8.39 4.40
C ILE A 176 26.67 -7.65 4.90
N GLY A 177 26.46 -6.73 5.83
CA GLY A 177 27.48 -5.86 6.41
C GLY A 177 27.60 -4.50 5.73
N HIS A 178 27.02 -4.31 4.55
CA HIS A 178 26.99 -3.01 3.91
C HIS A 178 26.00 -2.06 4.59
N LEU A 179 26.32 -0.77 4.49
CA LEU A 179 25.53 0.31 5.07
C LEU A 179 24.43 0.77 4.12
N ALA A 180 23.29 1.10 4.71
CA ALA A 180 22.14 1.67 4.05
C ALA A 180 21.61 2.88 4.84
N ILE A 181 20.70 3.62 4.21
CA ILE A 181 19.96 4.71 4.80
C ILE A 181 18.52 4.23 4.92
N GLY A 182 18.02 4.14 6.14
CA GLY A 182 16.60 4.03 6.42
C GLY A 182 15.94 5.40 6.33
N LEU A 183 14.89 5.53 5.53
CA LEU A 183 14.16 6.78 5.37
C LEU A 183 12.66 6.51 5.40
N ALA A 184 11.95 7.18 6.31
CA ALA A 184 10.50 7.13 6.37
C ALA A 184 9.86 8.13 5.38
N PRO A 185 8.69 7.80 4.80
CA PRO A 185 7.90 8.77 4.04
C PRO A 185 7.58 10.00 4.90
N HIS A 186 7.34 11.14 4.27
CA HIS A 186 7.06 12.43 4.87
C HIS A 186 8.15 12.96 5.82
N THR A 187 9.35 12.35 5.82
CA THR A 187 10.50 12.80 6.59
C THR A 187 11.68 13.17 5.69
N SER A 188 12.67 13.85 6.26
CA SER A 188 13.90 14.24 5.56
C SER A 188 15.19 13.89 6.31
N GLY A 189 15.06 13.19 7.44
CA GLY A 189 16.18 12.65 8.21
C GLY A 189 16.31 11.17 7.95
N GLY A 190 17.35 10.78 7.22
CA GLY A 190 17.74 9.38 7.07
C GLY A 190 18.50 8.91 8.30
N ILE A 191 18.33 7.64 8.67
CA ILE A 191 19.10 6.99 9.73
C ILE A 191 20.04 5.97 9.08
N LEU A 192 21.32 6.04 9.41
CA LEU A 192 22.28 5.05 8.96
C LEU A 192 21.93 3.68 9.58
N CYS A 193 21.91 2.64 8.76
CA CYS A 193 21.73 1.27 9.22
C CYS A 193 22.67 0.31 8.51
N ARG A 194 22.78 -0.91 9.03
CA ARG A 194 23.58 -1.99 8.46
C ARG A 194 22.70 -3.20 8.22
N ILE A 195 22.80 -3.79 7.03
CA ILE A 195 22.04 -4.99 6.66
C ILE A 195 22.76 -6.20 7.24
N ILE A 196 22.09 -7.03 8.04
CA ILE A 196 22.70 -8.21 8.68
C ILE A 196 22.16 -9.56 8.20
N GLY A 197 21.08 -9.56 7.42
CA GLY A 197 20.47 -10.77 6.89
C GLY A 197 19.20 -10.46 6.13
N PHE A 198 18.48 -11.50 5.72
CA PHE A 198 17.24 -11.36 4.95
C PHE A 198 16.16 -12.31 5.45
N THR A 199 14.91 -11.86 5.40
CA THR A 199 13.75 -12.65 5.79
C THR A 199 12.85 -12.98 4.59
N LYS A 200 12.05 -14.05 4.71
CA LYS A 200 11.00 -14.38 3.73
C LYS A 200 9.81 -13.43 3.79
N ALA A 201 9.53 -12.90 4.97
CA ALA A 201 8.44 -11.96 5.18
C ALA A 201 8.65 -10.68 4.34
N SER A 202 7.56 -10.12 3.81
CA SER A 202 7.59 -8.88 2.99
C SER A 202 7.66 -7.62 3.85
N VAL A 203 8.58 -7.57 4.82
CA VAL A 203 8.72 -6.50 5.81
C VAL A 203 10.19 -6.15 6.07
N CYS A 204 10.44 -5.04 6.77
CA CYS A 204 11.75 -4.68 7.33
C CYS A 204 11.72 -4.93 8.83
N PHE A 205 12.47 -5.92 9.30
CA PHE A 205 12.72 -6.02 10.72
C PHE A 205 13.85 -5.07 11.13
N GLY A 206 13.65 -4.37 12.25
CA GLY A 206 14.67 -3.51 12.82
C GLY A 206 14.38 -3.21 14.28
N HIS A 207 15.40 -2.73 14.99
CA HIS A 207 15.24 -2.36 16.39
C HIS A 207 14.15 -1.27 16.54
N PRO A 208 13.28 -1.31 17.57
CA PRO A 208 12.23 -0.29 17.76
C PRO A 208 12.76 1.15 17.73
N PHE A 209 13.97 1.36 18.28
CA PHE A 209 14.65 2.64 18.17
C PHE A 209 14.90 3.09 16.73
N PHE A 210 15.32 2.18 15.84
CA PHE A 210 15.55 2.50 14.44
C PHE A 210 14.27 2.94 13.73
N HIS A 211 13.13 2.31 14.03
CA HIS A 211 11.83 2.74 13.51
C HIS A 211 11.39 4.08 14.09
N ALA A 212 11.43 4.24 15.42
CA ALA A 212 11.07 5.49 16.09
C ALA A 212 11.98 6.68 15.73
N ALA A 213 13.29 6.46 15.48
CA ALA A 213 14.23 7.49 15.07
C ALA A 213 13.86 8.12 13.72
N LYS A 214 13.17 7.36 12.86
CA LYS A 214 12.64 7.83 11.58
C LYS A 214 11.28 8.52 11.72
N ARG A 215 10.85 8.81 12.95
CA ARG A 215 9.54 9.43 13.29
C ARG A 215 8.37 8.60 12.75
N ARG A 216 8.47 7.29 12.95
CA ARG A 216 7.46 6.31 12.58
C ARG A 216 6.98 5.55 13.78
N ASN A 217 5.71 5.18 13.72
CA ASN A 217 5.10 4.26 14.65
C ASN A 217 5.16 2.87 14.02
N ALA A 218 5.24 1.83 14.85
CA ALA A 218 5.19 0.47 14.36
C ALA A 218 3.73 -0.03 14.22
N ASP A 219 2.85 0.78 13.62
CA ASP A 219 1.40 0.51 13.47
C ASP A 219 1.00 0.15 12.03
N GLY A 220 1.97 -0.30 11.23
CA GLY A 220 1.81 -0.67 9.82
C GLY A 220 2.29 0.40 8.85
N ASP A 221 3.17 1.29 9.30
CA ASP A 221 3.82 2.29 8.48
C ASP A 221 4.77 1.65 7.46
N GLU A 222 5.03 2.38 6.38
CA GLU A 222 6.03 2.02 5.38
C GLU A 222 7.33 2.76 5.65
N ASP A 223 8.44 2.06 5.48
CA ASP A 223 9.81 2.55 5.51
C ASP A 223 10.48 2.28 4.16
N SER A 224 11.55 3.04 3.87
CA SER A 224 12.36 2.82 2.68
C SER A 224 13.83 2.58 3.03
N VAL A 225 14.48 1.73 2.24
CA VAL A 225 15.91 1.43 2.35
C VAL A 225 16.61 1.90 1.07
N VAL A 226 17.71 2.62 1.24
CA VAL A 226 18.58 3.13 0.17
C VAL A 226 20.01 2.72 0.46
N LEU A 227 20.74 2.13 -0.48
CA LEU A 227 22.18 1.85 -0.24
C LEU A 227 22.93 3.15 0.01
N LEU A 228 23.83 3.16 1.01
CA LEU A 228 24.50 4.39 1.44
C LEU A 228 25.21 5.08 0.27
N LEU A 229 25.94 4.32 -0.55
CA LEU A 229 26.70 4.89 -1.65
C LEU A 229 25.81 5.41 -2.80
N ASP A 230 24.63 4.84 -3.01
CA ASP A 230 23.62 5.42 -3.93
C ASP A 230 23.15 6.78 -3.42
N GLY A 231 22.81 6.85 -2.12
CA GLY A 231 22.42 8.08 -1.46
C GLY A 231 23.50 9.17 -1.51
N LEU A 232 24.79 8.81 -1.56
CA LEU A 232 25.88 9.77 -1.66
C LEU A 232 26.18 10.21 -3.10
N LEU A 233 26.11 9.30 -4.08
CA LEU A 233 26.50 9.58 -5.48
C LEU A 233 25.37 10.18 -6.32
N ASN A 234 24.13 9.80 -6.03
CA ASN A 234 23.00 10.06 -6.93
C ASN A 234 22.01 11.07 -6.36
N PHE A 235 22.00 11.30 -5.04
CA PHE A 235 21.21 12.36 -4.45
C PHE A 235 21.72 13.74 -4.86
N SER A 236 20.80 14.63 -5.23
CA SER A 236 21.09 16.07 -5.28
C SER A 236 19.87 16.89 -4.89
N ARG A 237 20.10 17.92 -4.07
CA ARG A 237 19.08 18.92 -3.73
C ARG A 237 18.57 19.66 -4.98
N SER A 238 19.37 19.76 -6.04
CA SER A 238 18.97 20.39 -7.31
C SER A 238 17.89 19.61 -8.07
N TYR A 239 17.65 18.34 -7.72
CA TYR A 239 16.61 17.52 -8.33
C TYR A 239 15.26 17.66 -7.62
N LEU A 240 15.27 18.17 -6.38
CA LEU A 240 14.06 18.30 -5.59
C LEU A 240 13.09 19.33 -6.20
N PRO A 241 11.77 19.05 -6.18
CA PRO A 241 10.77 20.00 -6.63
C PRO A 241 10.78 21.29 -5.82
N ASP A 242 10.54 22.43 -6.47
CA ASP A 242 10.42 23.75 -5.80
C ASP A 242 9.03 23.99 -5.15
N SER A 243 8.17 22.97 -5.15
CA SER A 243 6.83 23.05 -4.56
C SER A 243 6.84 22.80 -3.05
N ARG A 244 5.79 23.28 -2.36
CA ARG A 244 5.59 22.97 -0.92
C ARG A 244 5.53 21.45 -0.73
N GLY A 245 6.41 20.93 0.13
CA GLY A 245 6.53 19.49 0.40
C GLY A 245 7.51 18.74 -0.52
N GLY A 246 8.12 19.41 -1.51
CA GLY A 246 9.09 18.78 -2.42
C GLY A 246 10.36 18.27 -1.73
N LEU A 247 10.68 18.81 -0.55
CA LEU A 247 11.82 18.43 0.30
C LEU A 247 11.57 17.19 1.18
N MET A 248 10.32 16.74 1.30
CA MET A 248 9.99 15.54 2.07
C MET A 248 10.28 14.29 1.25
N ASP A 249 10.48 13.17 1.93
CA ASP A 249 10.92 11.90 1.33
C ASP A 249 12.25 12.11 0.60
N ALA A 250 13.25 12.73 1.23
CA ALA A 250 14.59 12.84 0.69
C ALA A 250 15.60 12.89 1.84
N PRO A 251 16.73 12.16 1.79
CA PRO A 251 17.69 12.11 2.89
C PRO A 251 18.53 13.39 2.96
N LEU A 252 17.92 14.51 3.38
CA LEU A 252 18.59 15.81 3.50
C LEU A 252 19.64 15.82 4.61
N VAL A 253 19.40 15.05 5.66
CA VAL A 253 20.30 14.87 6.80
C VAL A 253 20.41 13.38 7.07
N LEU A 254 21.62 12.92 7.40
CA LEU A 254 21.89 11.53 7.77
C LEU A 254 22.35 11.48 9.23
N ALA A 255 21.57 10.82 10.09
CA ALA A 255 22.00 10.53 11.45
C ALA A 255 22.87 9.28 11.44
N LEU A 256 24.13 9.43 11.86
CA LEU A 256 25.11 8.35 11.88
C LEU A 256 24.95 7.43 13.09
N ARG A 257 24.53 8.00 14.22
CA ARG A 257 24.36 7.30 15.48
C ARG A 257 22.97 7.57 16.02
N LEU A 258 22.35 6.52 16.52
CA LEU A 258 21.06 6.61 17.17
C LEU A 258 21.22 7.00 18.66
N ASP A 259 20.56 8.08 19.08
CA ASP A 259 20.41 8.45 20.49
C ASP A 259 18.98 8.14 20.98
N PRO A 260 18.79 7.19 21.92
CA PRO A 260 17.48 6.88 22.50
C PRO A 260 16.81 8.07 23.22
N ASN A 261 17.52 9.15 23.53
CA ASN A 261 16.91 10.38 24.05
C ASN A 261 16.14 11.16 22.98
N GLU A 262 16.50 11.01 21.70
CA GLU A 262 15.94 11.77 20.58
C GLU A 262 14.82 11.02 19.85
N VAL A 263 14.62 9.74 20.14
CA VAL A 263 13.56 8.93 19.53
C VAL A 263 12.19 9.24 20.11
N ASP A 264 11.15 8.89 19.34
CA ASP A 264 9.76 9.06 19.76
C ASP A 264 9.44 8.34 21.09
N LYS A 265 8.46 8.88 21.81
CA LYS A 265 8.02 8.38 23.12
C LYS A 265 7.40 6.98 23.02
N GLU A 266 6.88 6.57 21.87
CA GLU A 266 6.34 5.22 21.71
C GLU A 266 7.39 4.15 22.05
N ALA A 267 8.59 4.26 21.49
CA ALA A 267 9.68 3.34 21.79
C ALA A 267 10.15 3.38 23.25
N GLN A 268 9.89 4.50 23.96
CA GLN A 268 10.21 4.63 25.39
C GLN A 268 9.23 3.85 26.29
N ASN A 269 8.05 3.50 25.78
CA ASN A 269 7.04 2.75 26.53
C ASN A 269 7.15 1.22 26.37
N ILE A 270 8.17 0.74 25.65
CA ILE A 270 8.42 -0.68 25.46
C ILE A 270 8.88 -1.29 26.80
N ASP A 271 8.26 -2.39 27.19
CA ASP A 271 8.72 -3.20 28.31
C ASP A 271 9.82 -4.16 27.86
N VAL A 272 10.76 -4.42 28.75
CA VAL A 272 11.97 -5.20 28.45
C VAL A 272 12.19 -6.33 29.46
N HIS A 273 11.10 -6.81 30.06
CA HIS A 273 11.13 -7.94 30.98
C HIS A 273 11.17 -9.29 30.26
N TRP A 274 11.91 -10.24 30.81
CA TRP A 274 11.87 -11.64 30.42
C TRP A 274 10.60 -12.36 30.91
N GLU A 275 10.07 -11.94 32.06
CA GLU A 275 8.84 -12.46 32.65
C GLU A 275 8.16 -11.34 33.42
N TYR A 276 6.83 -11.23 33.28
CA TYR A 276 6.08 -10.21 34.01
C TYR A 276 5.93 -10.57 35.49
N PRO A 277 5.98 -9.58 36.41
CA PRO A 277 5.82 -9.83 37.83
C PRO A 277 4.38 -10.22 38.19
N LEU A 278 4.20 -10.99 39.26
CA LEU A 278 2.88 -11.43 39.75
C LEU A 278 1.94 -10.26 40.03
N GLU A 279 2.48 -9.14 40.51
CA GLU A 279 1.74 -7.92 40.79
C GLU A 279 1.06 -7.34 39.54
N PHE A 280 1.68 -7.46 38.36
CA PHE A 280 1.10 -7.04 37.09
C PHE A 280 -0.17 -7.84 36.77
N TYR A 281 -0.10 -9.17 36.89
CA TYR A 281 -1.26 -10.04 36.67
C TYR A 281 -2.40 -9.76 37.64
N ARG A 282 -2.10 -9.53 38.93
CA ARG A 282 -3.10 -9.16 39.94
C ARG A 282 -3.73 -7.80 39.64
N ALA A 283 -2.93 -6.81 39.24
CA ALA A 283 -3.43 -5.50 38.85
C ALA A 283 -4.36 -5.57 37.63
N GLY A 284 -4.09 -6.48 36.68
CA GLY A 284 -4.96 -6.75 35.54
C GLY A 284 -6.34 -7.29 35.92
N VAL A 285 -6.41 -8.19 36.91
CA VAL A 285 -7.70 -8.71 37.45
C VAL A 285 -8.53 -7.59 38.10
N GLU A 286 -7.86 -6.63 38.72
CA GLU A 286 -8.49 -5.49 39.39
C GLU A 286 -8.78 -4.30 38.44
N PHE A 287 -8.46 -4.41 37.14
CA PHE A 287 -8.59 -3.33 36.16
C PHE A 287 -7.91 -2.01 36.59
N ARG A 288 -6.77 -2.11 37.28
CA ARG A 288 -6.01 -0.92 37.70
C ARG A 288 -5.45 -0.15 36.50
N HIS A 289 -5.23 1.14 36.69
CA HIS A 289 -4.65 1.98 35.63
C HIS A 289 -3.16 1.61 35.42
N PRO A 290 -2.64 1.53 34.18
CA PRO A 290 -1.26 1.12 33.92
C PRO A 290 -0.19 1.95 34.66
N ARG A 291 -0.47 3.23 34.89
CA ARG A 291 0.42 4.12 35.69
C ARG A 291 0.62 3.66 37.13
N ASP A 292 -0.34 2.95 37.72
CA ASP A 292 -0.26 2.51 39.12
C ASP A 292 0.75 1.36 39.29
N ILE A 293 1.01 0.59 38.22
CA ILE A 293 1.95 -0.54 38.22
C ILE A 293 3.27 -0.22 37.51
N GLN A 294 3.36 0.92 36.80
CA GLN A 294 4.54 1.31 36.01
C GLN A 294 5.86 1.20 36.78
N SER A 295 5.88 1.59 38.06
CA SER A 295 7.07 1.50 38.93
C SER A 295 7.59 0.08 39.20
N LYS A 296 6.80 -0.96 38.86
CA LYS A 296 7.14 -2.37 38.98
C LYS A 296 7.55 -2.99 37.64
N MET A 297 7.40 -2.26 36.55
CA MET A 297 7.78 -2.66 35.22
C MET A 297 9.17 -2.10 34.89
N ASP A 298 9.85 -2.74 33.96
CA ASP A 298 11.11 -2.27 33.37
C ASP A 298 10.80 -1.73 31.98
N LEU A 299 10.70 -0.41 31.88
CA LEU A 299 10.44 0.29 30.62
C LEU A 299 11.74 0.87 30.07
N VAL A 300 11.81 0.96 28.74
CA VAL A 300 12.92 1.62 28.05
C VAL A 300 13.13 3.05 28.56
N ALA A 301 12.06 3.80 28.86
CA ALA A 301 12.13 5.15 29.43
C ALA A 301 13.02 5.25 30.68
N ASP A 302 13.01 4.23 31.54
CA ASP A 302 13.76 4.19 32.79
C ASP A 302 15.25 3.85 32.57
N ARG A 303 15.58 3.28 31.41
CA ARG A 303 16.95 2.91 31.02
C ARG A 303 17.67 4.00 30.21
N ILE A 304 16.97 5.01 29.71
CA ILE A 304 17.60 6.10 28.94
C ILE A 304 18.64 6.83 29.78
N LYS A 305 19.79 7.17 29.20
CA LYS A 305 20.98 7.76 29.87
C LYS A 305 21.73 6.79 30.81
N SER A 306 21.32 5.53 30.88
CA SER A 306 22.09 4.47 31.54
C SER A 306 22.97 3.72 30.54
N LEU A 307 23.80 2.80 31.04
CA LEU A 307 24.60 1.90 30.20
C LEU A 307 23.71 0.92 29.40
N LEU A 308 22.55 0.55 29.96
CA LEU A 308 21.61 -0.42 29.39
C LEU A 308 20.64 0.21 28.39
N GLN A 309 20.91 1.43 27.92
CA GLN A 309 20.02 2.12 26.97
C GLN A 309 20.05 1.50 25.56
N TYR A 310 21.02 0.64 25.25
CA TYR A 310 21.19 0.02 23.93
C TYR A 310 21.17 -1.52 23.96
N GLU A 311 21.19 -2.13 25.15
CA GLU A 311 21.42 -3.57 25.35
C GLU A 311 20.64 -4.08 26.58
N GLY A 312 20.51 -5.39 26.69
CA GLY A 312 19.83 -6.08 27.79
C GLY A 312 18.30 -6.08 27.67
N PHE A 313 17.76 -6.00 26.46
CA PHE A 313 16.32 -6.07 26.22
C PHE A 313 15.83 -7.50 26.51
N GLY A 314 14.75 -7.64 27.26
CA GLY A 314 14.05 -8.92 27.44
C GLY A 314 12.81 -9.01 26.55
N PHE A 315 12.29 -10.21 26.41
CA PHE A 315 10.98 -10.48 25.83
C PHE A 315 10.32 -11.67 26.54
N THR A 316 9.00 -11.77 26.45
CA THR A 316 8.22 -12.75 27.22
C THR A 316 7.90 -14.05 26.48
N HIS A 317 7.76 -14.00 25.16
CA HIS A 317 7.33 -15.14 24.35
C HIS A 317 8.33 -15.37 23.21
N ASP A 318 8.89 -16.58 23.16
CA ASP A 318 9.79 -17.02 22.10
C ASP A 318 9.00 -17.51 20.87
N THR A 319 9.60 -17.40 19.71
CA THR A 319 9.07 -17.86 18.42
C THR A 319 10.06 -18.82 17.77
N HIS A 320 9.57 -19.78 16.97
CA HIS A 320 10.47 -20.67 16.26
C HIS A 320 11.14 -20.00 15.05
N ASP A 321 10.39 -19.16 14.35
CA ASP A 321 10.86 -18.35 13.22
C ASP A 321 10.10 -17.03 13.19
N ILE A 322 10.82 -15.91 13.06
CA ILE A 322 10.23 -14.56 12.94
C ILE A 322 9.35 -14.39 11.69
N ALA A 323 9.51 -15.26 10.69
CA ALA A 323 8.70 -15.31 9.48
C ALA A 323 7.75 -16.53 9.46
N GLU A 324 7.41 -17.09 10.63
CA GLU A 324 6.41 -18.15 10.74
C GLU A 324 5.01 -17.61 10.41
N GLY A 325 4.63 -17.69 9.13
CA GLY A 325 3.34 -17.20 8.66
C GLY A 325 3.18 -17.31 7.15
N PRO A 326 1.99 -16.99 6.61
CA PRO A 326 1.79 -16.90 5.18
C PRO A 326 2.58 -15.71 4.61
N ASP A 327 3.39 -15.96 3.56
CA ASP A 327 4.26 -14.95 2.93
C ASP A 327 3.46 -13.77 2.33
N GLU A 328 2.24 -14.04 1.86
CA GLU A 328 1.37 -13.04 1.23
C GLU A 328 -0.05 -13.08 1.80
N SER A 329 -0.63 -11.89 1.98
CA SER A 329 -2.04 -11.76 2.36
C SER A 329 -2.97 -12.30 1.27
N ALA A 330 -4.02 -13.02 1.64
CA ALA A 330 -5.08 -13.44 0.71
C ALA A 330 -5.75 -12.24 -0.02
N TYR A 331 -5.67 -11.04 0.55
CA TYR A 331 -6.18 -9.83 -0.11
C TYR A 331 -5.44 -9.49 -1.42
N LYS A 332 -4.15 -9.82 -1.53
CA LYS A 332 -3.33 -9.58 -2.72
C LYS A 332 -3.56 -10.63 -3.80
N THR A 333 -3.87 -11.88 -3.41
CA THR A 333 -4.08 -12.99 -4.35
C THR A 333 -5.45 -12.95 -5.03
N LEU A 334 -6.44 -12.31 -4.41
CA LEU A 334 -7.77 -12.11 -5.00
C LEU A 334 -7.76 -10.93 -5.97
N GLU A 335 -8.12 -11.18 -7.24
CA GLU A 335 -8.09 -10.15 -8.28
C GLU A 335 -9.29 -9.20 -8.20
N THR A 336 -10.50 -9.75 -8.06
CA THR A 336 -11.72 -8.94 -8.13
C THR A 336 -12.18 -8.49 -6.74
N MET A 337 -12.81 -7.31 -6.67
CA MET A 337 -13.41 -6.84 -5.41
C MET A 337 -14.53 -7.77 -4.94
N MET A 338 -15.23 -8.43 -5.87
CA MET A 338 -16.28 -9.40 -5.56
C MET A 338 -15.74 -10.61 -4.81
N ASP A 339 -14.61 -11.13 -5.24
CA ASP A 339 -13.98 -12.26 -4.56
C ASP A 339 -13.48 -11.84 -3.18
N LYS A 340 -12.89 -10.64 -3.07
CA LYS A 340 -12.45 -10.06 -1.79
C LYS A 340 -13.60 -9.93 -0.80
N MET A 341 -14.73 -9.41 -1.26
CA MET A 341 -15.92 -9.24 -0.42
C MET A 341 -16.52 -10.58 -0.03
N THR A 342 -16.62 -11.52 -0.98
CA THR A 342 -17.16 -12.86 -0.70
C THR A 342 -16.29 -13.58 0.32
N ALA A 343 -14.97 -13.52 0.18
CA ALA A 343 -14.02 -14.09 1.14
C ALA A 343 -14.12 -13.42 2.52
N GLN A 344 -14.27 -12.09 2.58
CA GLN A 344 -14.49 -11.35 3.83
C GLN A 344 -15.77 -11.81 4.53
N LEU A 345 -16.88 -11.98 3.81
CA LEU A 345 -18.15 -12.41 4.37
C LEU A 345 -18.16 -13.90 4.76
N GLU A 346 -17.48 -14.74 3.99
CA GLU A 346 -17.28 -16.15 4.34
C GLU A 346 -16.46 -16.27 5.63
N LEU A 347 -15.44 -15.42 5.81
CA LEU A 347 -14.68 -15.36 7.05
C LEU A 347 -15.57 -14.89 8.21
N ALA A 348 -16.41 -13.87 8.00
CA ALA A 348 -17.35 -13.40 9.02
C ALA A 348 -18.29 -14.53 9.48
N LYS A 349 -18.83 -15.34 8.56
CA LYS A 349 -19.67 -16.51 8.90
C LYS A 349 -18.95 -17.57 9.72
N ARG A 350 -17.62 -17.69 9.58
CA ARG A 350 -16.82 -18.68 10.30
C ARG A 350 -16.42 -18.21 11.70
N ILE A 351 -16.35 -16.91 11.94
CA ILE A 351 -15.83 -16.34 13.19
C ILE A 351 -16.98 -16.05 14.16
N ARG A 352 -16.99 -16.72 15.31
CA ARG A 352 -17.99 -16.52 16.38
C ARG A 352 -18.05 -15.08 16.93
N ALA A 353 -16.93 -14.36 16.90
CA ALA A 353 -16.82 -13.01 17.43
C ALA A 353 -17.38 -11.92 16.48
N VAL A 354 -17.80 -12.29 15.26
CA VAL A 354 -18.22 -11.35 14.23
C VAL A 354 -19.70 -11.60 13.90
N ASP A 355 -20.51 -10.54 13.91
CA ASP A 355 -21.88 -10.56 13.43
C ASP A 355 -21.90 -10.25 11.93
N GLU A 356 -22.26 -11.23 11.12
CA GLU A 356 -22.31 -11.11 9.66
C GLU A 356 -23.29 -10.03 9.18
N GLY A 357 -24.43 -9.87 9.86
CA GLY A 357 -25.45 -8.89 9.50
C GLY A 357 -24.97 -7.46 9.73
N ASP A 358 -24.31 -7.21 10.88
CA ASP A 358 -23.72 -5.90 11.19
C ASP A 358 -22.56 -5.56 10.24
N VAL A 359 -21.68 -6.52 9.94
CA VAL A 359 -20.58 -6.31 8.99
C VAL A 359 -21.13 -5.91 7.63
N VAL A 360 -22.10 -6.66 7.10
CA VAL A 360 -22.71 -6.34 5.81
C VAL A 360 -23.38 -4.96 5.85
N HIS A 361 -24.16 -4.67 6.89
CA HIS A 361 -24.83 -3.39 7.03
C HIS A 361 -23.84 -2.21 7.02
N ARG A 362 -22.71 -2.34 7.73
CA ARG A 362 -21.64 -1.33 7.74
C ARG A 362 -20.95 -1.20 6.39
N VAL A 363 -20.63 -2.30 5.72
CA VAL A 363 -19.99 -2.27 4.39
C VAL A 363 -20.88 -1.56 3.39
N ILE A 364 -22.17 -1.90 3.35
CA ILE A 364 -23.14 -1.26 2.47
C ILE A 364 -23.26 0.24 2.78
N THR A 365 -23.44 0.60 4.06
CA THR A 365 -23.74 1.98 4.45
C THR A 365 -22.53 2.91 4.37
N LYS A 366 -21.32 2.42 4.66
CA LYS A 366 -20.09 3.21 4.70
C LYS A 366 -19.29 3.21 3.41
N HIS A 367 -19.37 2.15 2.61
CA HIS A 367 -18.60 2.04 1.37
C HIS A 367 -19.49 2.07 0.13
N PHE A 368 -20.46 1.16 -0.01
CA PHE A 368 -21.18 0.99 -1.28
C PHE A 368 -22.21 2.08 -1.58
N LEU A 369 -23.11 2.40 -0.65
CA LEU A 369 -24.10 3.45 -0.89
C LEU A 369 -23.43 4.82 -1.13
N PRO A 370 -22.40 5.24 -0.34
CA PRO A 370 -21.69 6.47 -0.61
C PRO A 370 -21.01 6.48 -1.98
N ASP A 371 -20.43 5.37 -2.42
CA ASP A 371 -19.77 5.28 -3.73
C ASP A 371 -20.79 5.31 -4.88
N LEU A 372 -21.90 4.54 -4.80
CA LEU A 372 -22.98 4.57 -5.80
C LEU A 372 -23.60 5.97 -5.94
N ILE A 373 -23.92 6.62 -4.81
CA ILE A 373 -24.49 7.98 -4.81
C ILE A 373 -23.46 8.99 -5.32
N GLY A 374 -22.20 8.86 -4.90
CA GLY A 374 -21.10 9.72 -5.31
C GLY A 374 -20.84 9.65 -6.81
N ASN A 375 -20.79 8.44 -7.36
CA ASN A 375 -20.60 8.19 -8.79
C ASN A 375 -21.81 8.66 -9.59
N LEU A 376 -23.04 8.43 -9.12
CA LEU A 376 -24.25 8.92 -9.77
C LEU A 376 -24.27 10.46 -9.83
N LYS A 377 -23.99 11.13 -8.70
CA LYS A 377 -23.91 12.60 -8.64
C LYS A 377 -22.80 13.14 -9.54
N SER A 378 -21.65 12.47 -9.57
CA SER A 378 -20.52 12.84 -10.43
C SER A 378 -20.87 12.65 -11.91
N PHE A 379 -21.57 11.58 -12.26
CA PHE A 379 -22.05 11.31 -13.62
C PHE A 379 -22.99 12.41 -14.11
N SER A 380 -23.98 12.81 -13.30
CA SER A 380 -24.92 13.89 -13.66
C SER A 380 -24.26 15.27 -13.75
N GLY A 381 -23.18 15.50 -13.02
CA GLY A 381 -22.44 16.78 -12.97
C GLY A 381 -21.17 16.82 -13.82
N GLN A 382 -20.87 15.77 -14.59
CA GLN A 382 -19.56 15.58 -15.20
C GLN A 382 -19.24 16.60 -16.30
N LYS A 383 -17.94 16.75 -16.57
CA LYS A 383 -17.42 17.48 -17.73
C LYS A 383 -17.07 16.49 -18.85
N PHE A 384 -17.01 17.00 -20.07
CA PHE A 384 -16.65 16.25 -21.27
C PHE A 384 -15.25 16.63 -21.71
N ARG A 385 -14.37 15.66 -21.88
CA ARG A 385 -12.96 15.91 -22.23
C ARG A 385 -12.67 15.47 -23.65
N CYS A 386 -11.93 16.30 -24.39
CA CYS A 386 -11.37 15.88 -25.68
C CYS A 386 -10.04 15.14 -25.45
N THR A 387 -9.89 13.94 -26.00
CA THR A 387 -8.64 13.16 -25.89
C THR A 387 -7.48 13.72 -26.70
N LYS A 388 -7.75 14.56 -27.70
CA LYS A 388 -6.73 15.10 -28.61
C LYS A 388 -6.13 16.41 -28.10
N CYS A 389 -6.97 17.40 -27.78
CA CYS A 389 -6.50 18.70 -27.30
C CYS A 389 -6.52 18.84 -25.76
N GLY A 390 -7.12 17.89 -25.03
CA GLY A 390 -7.21 17.93 -23.57
C GLY A 390 -8.26 18.90 -23.00
N GLU A 391 -8.91 19.70 -23.85
CA GLU A 391 -9.91 20.70 -23.44
C GLU A 391 -11.11 20.04 -22.74
N SER A 392 -11.62 20.72 -21.71
CA SER A 392 -12.68 20.18 -20.83
C SER A 392 -13.92 21.08 -20.85
N TYR A 393 -15.01 20.57 -21.42
CA TYR A 393 -16.25 21.30 -21.58
C TYR A 393 -17.25 20.96 -20.48
N ARG A 394 -17.90 21.98 -19.89
CA ARG A 394 -19.00 21.77 -18.93
C ARG A 394 -20.25 21.18 -19.58
N ARG A 395 -20.48 21.45 -20.86
CA ARG A 395 -21.62 20.95 -21.65
C ARG A 395 -21.11 20.56 -23.03
N VAL A 396 -21.71 19.54 -23.64
CA VAL A 396 -21.40 19.15 -25.02
C VAL A 396 -21.78 20.31 -25.95
N PRO A 397 -20.86 20.80 -26.81
CA PRO A 397 -21.19 21.78 -27.83
C PRO A 397 -22.31 21.26 -28.74
N LEU A 398 -23.17 22.15 -29.25
CA LEU A 398 -24.30 21.75 -30.12
C LEU A 398 -23.83 21.05 -31.42
N CYS A 399 -22.59 21.30 -31.86
CA CYS A 399 -21.98 20.59 -33.00
C CYS A 399 -21.56 19.14 -32.68
N GLY A 400 -21.69 18.68 -31.43
CA GLY A 400 -21.40 17.31 -30.99
C GLY A 400 -19.91 16.95 -30.92
N HIS A 401 -19.02 17.85 -31.36
CA HIS A 401 -17.58 17.62 -31.42
C HIS A 401 -16.81 18.76 -30.75
N CYS A 402 -15.57 18.47 -30.35
CA CYS A 402 -14.64 19.49 -29.92
C CYS A 402 -14.30 20.45 -31.07
N TYR A 403 -13.85 21.66 -30.77
CA TYR A 403 -13.33 22.60 -31.77
C TYR A 403 -12.22 22.01 -32.67
N CYS A 404 -11.46 21.03 -32.19
CA CYS A 404 -10.44 20.33 -32.98
C CYS A 404 -11.00 19.21 -33.87
N GLY A 405 -12.33 19.07 -33.98
CA GLY A 405 -13.04 18.06 -34.78
C GLY A 405 -13.10 16.67 -34.16
N ASN A 406 -12.57 16.47 -32.94
CA ASN A 406 -12.55 15.16 -32.29
C ASN A 406 -13.79 14.94 -31.39
N LYS A 407 -14.18 13.68 -31.19
CA LYS A 407 -15.28 13.32 -30.30
C LYS A 407 -14.92 13.65 -28.85
N LEU A 408 -15.92 14.08 -28.10
CA LEU A 408 -15.81 14.30 -26.66
C LEU A 408 -16.14 13.01 -25.92
N ASN A 409 -15.29 12.65 -24.96
CA ASN A 409 -15.49 11.49 -24.11
C ASN A 409 -16.06 11.90 -22.74
N LEU A 410 -16.88 11.01 -22.18
CA LEU A 410 -17.31 11.08 -20.79
C LEU A 410 -16.12 10.91 -19.86
N THR A 411 -16.17 11.57 -18.72
CA THR A 411 -15.17 11.38 -17.66
C THR A 411 -15.61 10.30 -16.67
N VAL A 412 -16.92 10.12 -16.50
CA VAL A 412 -17.54 9.04 -15.72
C VAL A 412 -18.48 8.26 -16.63
N TYR A 413 -18.28 6.96 -16.72
CA TYR A 413 -19.05 6.07 -17.58
C TYR A 413 -20.16 5.37 -16.79
N GLU A 414 -21.28 5.03 -17.44
CA GLU A 414 -22.40 4.31 -16.82
C GLU A 414 -21.97 3.03 -16.08
N ALA A 415 -21.06 2.24 -16.68
CA ALA A 415 -20.54 1.02 -16.06
C ALA A 415 -19.91 1.27 -14.68
N SER A 416 -19.27 2.43 -14.47
CA SER A 416 -18.71 2.78 -13.15
C SER A 416 -19.79 3.07 -12.11
N VAL A 417 -20.95 3.57 -12.53
CA VAL A 417 -22.10 3.81 -11.64
C VAL A 417 -22.82 2.51 -11.29
N LYS A 418 -22.94 1.57 -12.24
CA LYS A 418 -23.64 0.29 -12.05
C LYS A 418 -22.81 -0.80 -11.37
N LYS A 419 -21.48 -0.66 -11.32
CA LYS A 419 -20.51 -1.69 -10.90
C LYS A 419 -20.87 -2.45 -9.61
N TYR A 420 -21.46 -1.77 -8.62
CA TYR A 420 -21.75 -2.35 -7.30
C TYR A 420 -23.23 -2.52 -6.99
N LEU A 421 -24.11 -2.19 -7.91
CA LEU A 421 -25.55 -2.18 -7.65
C LEU A 421 -26.10 -3.59 -7.40
N GLU A 422 -25.86 -4.50 -8.35
CA GLU A 422 -26.30 -5.90 -8.27
C GLU A 422 -25.75 -6.61 -7.03
N VAL A 423 -24.48 -6.37 -6.76
CA VAL A 423 -23.73 -6.90 -5.61
C VAL A 423 -24.37 -6.47 -4.29
N THR A 424 -24.62 -5.16 -4.16
CA THR A 424 -25.21 -4.57 -2.96
C THR A 424 -26.62 -5.10 -2.73
N SER A 425 -27.40 -5.24 -3.82
CA SER A 425 -28.76 -5.78 -3.78
C SER A 425 -28.77 -7.24 -3.34
N ARG A 426 -27.91 -8.08 -3.93
CA ARG A 426 -27.78 -9.50 -3.57
C ARG A 426 -27.37 -9.69 -2.11
N ILE A 427 -26.31 -9.01 -1.68
CA ILE A 427 -25.76 -9.18 -0.34
C ILE A 427 -26.71 -8.63 0.73
N GLY A 428 -27.44 -7.55 0.43
CA GLY A 428 -28.48 -7.04 1.32
C GLY A 428 -29.63 -8.03 1.53
N ARG A 429 -29.96 -8.86 0.54
CA ARG A 429 -30.97 -9.93 0.66
C ARG A 429 -30.43 -11.14 1.41
N ASP A 430 -29.25 -11.63 1.00
CA ASP A 430 -28.66 -12.88 1.50
C ASP A 430 -28.28 -12.85 2.99
N TYR A 431 -28.01 -11.66 3.54
CA TYR A 431 -27.52 -11.48 4.91
C TYR A 431 -28.49 -10.74 5.84
N GLY A 432 -29.75 -10.57 5.43
CA GLY A 432 -30.80 -10.08 6.33
C GLY A 432 -30.56 -8.68 6.92
N VAL A 433 -30.05 -7.73 6.12
CA VAL A 433 -29.85 -6.35 6.60
C VAL A 433 -31.18 -5.66 6.93
N SER A 434 -31.12 -4.63 7.78
CA SER A 434 -32.30 -3.86 8.18
C SER A 434 -33.14 -3.38 6.98
N GLU A 435 -34.46 -3.40 7.15
CA GLU A 435 -35.41 -3.02 6.10
C GLU A 435 -35.13 -1.62 5.55
N TYR A 436 -34.78 -0.68 6.42
CA TYR A 436 -34.35 0.66 6.03
C TYR A 436 -33.17 0.65 5.03
N THR A 437 -32.17 -0.20 5.26
CA THR A 437 -31.02 -0.34 4.37
C THR A 437 -31.45 -0.94 3.03
N GLN A 438 -32.32 -1.95 3.06
CA GLN A 438 -32.86 -2.55 1.83
C GLN A 438 -33.67 -1.53 1.01
N GLN A 439 -34.51 -0.72 1.67
CA GLN A 439 -35.26 0.35 1.01
C GLN A 439 -34.32 1.38 0.38
N ARG A 440 -33.23 1.76 1.05
CA ARG A 440 -32.23 2.67 0.48
C ARG A 440 -31.54 2.11 -0.75
N ILE A 441 -31.20 0.82 -0.76
CA ILE A 441 -30.63 0.16 -1.93
C ILE A 441 -31.62 0.23 -3.10
N ARG A 442 -32.88 -0.17 -2.87
CA ARG A 442 -33.94 -0.12 -3.88
C ARG A 442 -34.19 1.28 -4.44
N LEU A 443 -34.12 2.32 -3.60
CA LEU A 443 -34.26 3.71 -4.04
C LEU A 443 -33.12 4.15 -4.98
N ILE A 444 -31.90 3.75 -4.67
CA ILE A 444 -30.73 4.04 -5.52
C ILE A 444 -30.81 3.26 -6.83
N GLU A 445 -31.20 1.99 -6.76
CA GLU A 445 -31.45 1.14 -7.93
C GLU A 445 -32.47 1.80 -8.87
N LYS A 446 -33.64 2.18 -8.36
CA LYS A 446 -34.66 2.93 -9.12
C LYS A 446 -34.13 4.24 -9.69
N SER A 447 -33.30 4.97 -8.94
CA SER A 447 -32.72 6.23 -9.40
C SER A 447 -31.74 6.02 -10.57
N ILE A 448 -30.91 4.97 -10.50
CA ILE A 448 -29.98 4.61 -11.57
C ILE A 448 -30.76 4.15 -12.79
N THR A 449 -31.72 3.24 -12.63
CA THR A 449 -32.56 2.74 -13.74
C THR A 449 -33.37 3.88 -14.39
N SER A 450 -33.87 4.85 -13.61
CA SER A 450 -34.57 6.01 -14.16
C SER A 450 -33.68 6.93 -14.99
N ILE A 451 -32.38 7.00 -14.72
CA ILE A 451 -31.44 7.89 -15.43
C ILE A 451 -30.91 7.25 -16.71
N PHE A 452 -30.62 5.95 -16.67
CA PHE A 452 -30.03 5.22 -17.80
C PHE A 452 -31.07 4.47 -18.65
N GLY A 453 -32.31 4.33 -18.16
CA GLY A 453 -33.30 3.41 -18.71
C GLY A 453 -33.01 1.96 -18.31
N GLU A 454 -34.02 1.10 -18.45
CA GLU A 454 -33.80 -0.34 -18.51
C GLU A 454 -33.06 -0.67 -19.82
N GLN A 455 -32.16 -1.65 -19.79
CA GLN A 455 -31.64 -2.20 -21.04
C GLN A 455 -32.85 -2.70 -21.83
N MET A 456 -33.10 -2.13 -23.00
CA MET A 456 -33.99 -2.75 -23.98
C MET A 456 -33.30 -4.02 -24.46
N ASP A 457 -33.50 -5.13 -23.74
CA ASP A 457 -33.41 -6.43 -24.38
C ASP A 457 -34.43 -6.40 -25.51
N ASN A 458 -33.96 -6.46 -26.76
CA ASN A 458 -34.80 -6.62 -27.95
C ASN A 458 -35.45 -8.04 -28.01
N SER A 459 -35.57 -8.69 -26.86
CA SER A 459 -36.17 -10.00 -26.65
C SER A 459 -37.66 -9.77 -26.37
N PRO A 460 -38.59 -10.48 -27.03
CA PRO A 460 -40.00 -10.36 -26.72
C PRO A 460 -40.22 -10.69 -25.23
N PRO A 461 -41.09 -9.95 -24.51
CA PRO A 461 -41.35 -10.21 -23.11
C PRO A 461 -41.81 -11.66 -22.93
N SER A 462 -41.13 -12.41 -22.08
CA SER A 462 -41.50 -13.76 -21.69
C SER A 462 -42.31 -13.70 -20.40
N LEU A 463 -43.12 -14.73 -20.12
CA LEU A 463 -43.96 -14.75 -18.91
C LEU A 463 -43.13 -14.61 -17.61
N ASP A 464 -41.86 -15.00 -17.64
CA ASP A 464 -40.94 -14.91 -16.50
C ASP A 464 -40.51 -13.47 -16.18
N SER A 465 -40.65 -12.52 -17.12
CA SER A 465 -40.33 -11.09 -16.89
C SER A 465 -41.41 -10.35 -16.10
N TYR A 466 -42.54 -10.99 -15.79
CA TYR A 466 -43.60 -10.45 -14.95
C TYR A 466 -43.56 -10.95 -13.51
N ASP A 467 -42.64 -11.86 -13.17
CA ASP A 467 -42.53 -12.45 -11.83
C ASP A 467 -41.49 -11.74 -10.94
N GLU A 468 -41.25 -10.44 -11.18
CA GLU A 468 -40.54 -9.57 -10.24
C GLU A 468 -41.53 -8.81 -9.36
N GLY A 469 -42.01 -9.49 -8.33
CA GLY A 469 -42.41 -8.84 -7.07
C GLY A 469 -43.91 -8.69 -6.87
N GLY A 470 -44.49 -9.65 -6.13
CA GLY A 470 -45.73 -9.43 -5.39
C GLY A 470 -46.70 -10.58 -5.48
N GLY A 471 -46.42 -11.69 -4.80
CA GLY A 471 -47.52 -12.43 -4.21
C GLY A 471 -48.16 -11.50 -3.18
N GLU A 472 -49.32 -10.92 -3.49
CA GLU A 472 -50.17 -10.27 -2.48
C GLU A 472 -50.48 -11.34 -1.43
N GLN A 473 -49.71 -11.35 -0.34
CA GLN A 473 -50.23 -11.92 0.90
C GLN A 473 -51.31 -10.94 1.38
N PRO A 474 -52.54 -11.42 1.65
CA PRO A 474 -53.53 -10.59 2.32
C PRO A 474 -52.89 -10.03 3.59
N LEU A 475 -52.91 -8.71 3.74
CA LEU A 475 -52.54 -8.06 5.00
C LEU A 475 -53.52 -8.56 6.06
N GLU A 476 -53.09 -9.48 6.91
CA GLU A 476 -53.77 -9.73 8.18
C GLU A 476 -53.53 -8.50 9.05
N PHE A 477 -54.57 -7.69 9.20
CA PHE A 477 -54.59 -6.64 10.22
C PHE A 477 -54.57 -7.33 11.58
N PRO A 478 -53.70 -6.92 12.53
CA PRO A 478 -53.83 -7.38 13.91
C PRO A 478 -55.21 -6.95 14.42
N ASP A 479 -55.96 -7.88 15.00
CA ASP A 479 -57.23 -7.59 15.67
C ASP A 479 -57.02 -6.43 16.65
N ASP A 480 -57.82 -5.37 16.50
CA ASP A 480 -57.85 -4.24 17.41
C ASP A 480 -58.34 -4.76 18.77
N PRO A 481 -57.56 -4.66 19.86
CA PRO A 481 -57.95 -5.16 21.18
C PRO A 481 -59.20 -4.47 21.75
N ASP A 482 -59.69 -3.40 21.12
CA ASP A 482 -60.89 -2.66 21.52
C ASP A 482 -62.12 -2.94 20.62
N GLU A 483 -62.06 -3.86 19.65
CA GLU A 483 -63.19 -4.16 18.75
C GLU A 483 -64.17 -5.20 19.36
N GLU A 484 -65.38 -4.77 19.74
CA GLU A 484 -66.41 -5.66 20.29
C GLU A 484 -66.93 -6.67 19.24
N PRO A 485 -67.10 -7.96 19.59
CA PRO A 485 -67.41 -9.00 18.61
C PRO A 485 -68.86 -8.92 18.13
N VAL A 486 -69.04 -8.70 16.82
CA VAL A 486 -70.33 -8.78 16.14
C VAL A 486 -70.62 -10.24 15.77
N VAL A 487 -71.64 -10.82 16.40
CA VAL A 487 -72.14 -12.18 16.10
C VAL A 487 -72.94 -12.15 14.79
N TRP A 488 -72.51 -12.91 13.78
CA TRP A 488 -73.33 -13.23 12.61
C TRP A 488 -73.55 -14.74 12.47
N ASP A 489 -74.82 -15.07 12.24
CA ASP A 489 -75.47 -16.36 12.39
C ASP A 489 -75.17 -17.36 11.24
N LYS A 490 -75.31 -18.66 11.52
CA LYS A 490 -74.98 -19.78 10.63
C LYS A 490 -75.97 -19.94 9.45
N GLY A 491 -75.47 -20.23 8.24
CA GLY A 491 -76.29 -20.77 7.14
C GLY A 491 -75.60 -20.98 5.79
N LEU A 492 -75.13 -22.21 5.54
CA LEU A 492 -74.85 -23.01 4.31
C LEU A 492 -75.35 -22.52 2.91
N PRO A 493 -74.93 -23.12 1.75
CA PRO A 493 -74.04 -24.29 1.52
C PRO A 493 -72.97 -24.19 0.39
N GLU A 494 -72.09 -25.18 0.39
CA GLU A 494 -71.07 -25.57 -0.60
C GLU A 494 -71.55 -25.64 -2.08
N LYS A 495 -70.73 -25.16 -3.03
CA LYS A 495 -70.73 -25.65 -4.43
C LYS A 495 -69.32 -25.71 -5.06
N ARG A 496 -68.81 -26.94 -5.12
CA ARG A 496 -68.09 -27.64 -6.21
C ARG A 496 -66.76 -27.08 -6.77
N ARG A 497 -65.70 -27.82 -6.44
CA ARG A 497 -64.45 -27.97 -7.23
C ARG A 497 -64.75 -28.29 -8.71
N LYS A 498 -64.06 -27.63 -9.64
CA LYS A 498 -63.91 -28.08 -11.04
C LYS A 498 -62.43 -28.35 -11.31
N GLN A 499 -62.13 -29.61 -11.63
CA GLN A 499 -60.87 -30.07 -12.22
C GLN A 499 -60.89 -29.86 -13.76
N PRO A 500 -59.73 -29.92 -14.45
CA PRO A 500 -59.48 -29.28 -15.73
C PRO A 500 -60.04 -30.09 -16.92
N ILE A 501 -60.40 -29.39 -18.00
CA ILE A 501 -60.89 -30.01 -19.24
C ILE A 501 -59.78 -29.86 -20.30
N SER A 502 -59.26 -30.99 -20.76
CA SER A 502 -58.40 -31.11 -21.95
C SER A 502 -59.26 -31.17 -23.21
N LEU A 503 -58.82 -30.44 -24.24
CA LEU A 503 -59.38 -30.47 -25.59
C LEU A 503 -58.94 -31.74 -26.30
N GLU A 504 -59.81 -32.74 -26.36
CA GLU A 504 -59.83 -33.73 -27.43
C GLU A 504 -61.14 -34.53 -27.31
N SER A 505 -61.92 -34.50 -28.39
CA SER A 505 -62.99 -35.46 -28.73
C SER A 505 -64.31 -35.41 -27.95
N PHE A 506 -65.49 -35.58 -28.54
CA PHE A 506 -66.01 -35.51 -29.91
C PHE A 506 -67.53 -35.76 -29.74
N SER A 507 -68.34 -35.18 -30.63
CA SER A 507 -69.67 -35.65 -31.09
C SER A 507 -70.77 -35.95 -30.08
N GLU A 508 -71.79 -35.09 -30.01
CA GLU A 508 -73.12 -35.32 -30.61
C GLU A 508 -73.97 -34.05 -30.44
N GLU A 509 -74.53 -33.61 -31.58
CA GLU A 509 -75.48 -32.50 -31.84
C GLU A 509 -75.08 -31.04 -31.57
#